data_AF-A0A852DHJ7-F1
#
_entry.id   AF-A0A852DHJ7-F1
#
_cell.length_a   1.000
_cell.length_b   1.000
_cell.length_c   1.000
_cell.angle_alpha   90.00
_cell.angle_beta   90.00
_cell.angle_gamma   90.00
#
_symmetry.space_group_name_H-M   'P 1'
#
loop_
_entity.id
_entity.type
_entity.pdbx_description
1 polymer ?
#
loop_
_entity_poly.entity_id
_entity_poly.type
_entity_poly.pdbx_seq_one_letter_code
_entity_poly.pdbx_strand_id
1 'polypeptide(L)'
;APKLFPVAYNLVKHFLSEDTRKKVVVLGSNWKEVLQKYIDPAQIPVEYGGTLTDPDGDPKCSSKINYGGDVPQHYYVRDQLAQKYEHSVVVNRGSSHQVEYEILFPGCVLRWQFRSEGADIGFGVYLKTKVGERQRAGDMTEVLPNQRYNAHMVPEDGSLTCSTPGIYVLRFDNTYSFLHSKKVSYSVEVLLPDTASAQQIQAESPNHSP
;
A
#
# COMPACT_ATOMS: atom_id res chain seq x y z
N ALA A 1 0.91 -7.53 14.76
CA ALA A 1 0.41 -6.71 13.61
C ALA A 1 1.17 -7.08 12.32
N PRO A 2 0.61 -6.91 11.11
CA PRO A 2 1.31 -7.23 9.85
C PRO A 2 2.48 -6.27 9.58
N LYS A 3 3.40 -6.67 8.69
CA LYS A 3 4.61 -5.87 8.33
C LYS A 3 4.30 -4.48 7.76
N LEU A 4 3.08 -4.25 7.27
CA LEU A 4 2.61 -2.96 6.76
C LEU A 4 2.17 -1.98 7.87
N PHE A 5 1.97 -2.46 9.10
CA PHE A 5 1.49 -1.64 10.21
C PHE A 5 2.33 -0.38 10.46
N PRO A 6 3.67 -0.40 10.45
CA PRO A 6 4.47 0.81 10.67
C PRO A 6 4.18 1.92 9.65
N VAL A 7 3.89 1.56 8.40
CA VAL A 7 3.54 2.52 7.35
C VAL A 7 2.15 3.09 7.61
N ALA A 8 1.17 2.24 7.90
CA ALA A 8 -0.20 2.67 8.22
C ALA A 8 -0.24 3.55 9.49
N TYR A 9 0.52 3.18 10.52
CA TYR A 9 0.63 3.97 11.74
C TYR A 9 1.26 5.34 11.47
N ASN A 10 2.29 5.40 10.60
CA ASN A 10 2.91 6.67 10.20
C ASN A 10 1.93 7.63 9.50
N LEU A 11 0.95 7.11 8.74
CA LEU A 11 -0.10 7.92 8.12
C LEU A 11 -1.04 8.54 9.15
N VAL A 12 -1.40 7.80 10.21
CA VAL A 12 -2.40 8.26 11.18
C VAL A 12 -1.79 8.99 12.39
N LYS A 13 -0.51 8.74 12.72
CA LYS A 13 0.11 9.23 13.95
C LYS A 13 0.08 10.75 14.07
N HIS A 14 0.14 11.47 12.94
CA HIS A 14 0.08 12.93 12.91
C HIS A 14 -1.25 13.49 13.40
N PHE A 15 -2.32 12.69 13.39
CA PHE A 15 -3.63 13.04 13.94
C PHE A 15 -3.80 12.63 15.41
N LEU A 16 -2.84 11.87 15.98
CA LEU A 16 -2.88 11.41 17.36
C LEU A 16 -2.07 12.36 18.27
N SER A 17 -2.67 12.74 19.40
CA SER A 17 -1.98 13.50 20.45
C SER A 17 -0.85 12.66 21.09
N GLU A 18 0.13 13.32 21.70
CA GLU A 18 1.20 12.63 22.44
C GLU A 18 0.65 11.71 23.55
N ASP A 19 -0.41 12.12 24.24
CA ASP A 19 -1.09 11.29 25.25
C ASP A 19 -1.73 10.04 24.61
N THR A 20 -2.38 10.19 23.45
CA THR A 20 -2.96 9.07 22.71
C THR A 20 -1.88 8.11 22.21
N ARG A 21 -0.77 8.63 21.66
CA ARG A 21 0.35 7.82 21.16
C ARG A 21 0.93 6.93 22.26
N LYS A 22 1.05 7.44 23.49
CA LYS A 22 1.53 6.67 24.66
C LYS A 22 0.59 5.54 25.09
N LYS A 23 -0.68 5.60 24.69
CA LYS A 23 -1.70 4.59 24.99
C LYS A 23 -1.83 3.52 23.90
N VAL A 24 -1.17 3.70 22.76
CA VAL A 24 -1.14 2.69 21.69
C VAL A 24 -0.18 1.59 22.08
N VAL A 25 -0.69 0.36 22.20
CA VAL A 25 0.10 -0.83 22.49
C VAL A 25 0.01 -1.79 21.30
N VAL A 26 1.14 -2.05 20.65
CA VAL A 26 1.25 -3.07 19.61
C VAL A 26 1.53 -4.41 20.28
N LEU A 27 0.65 -5.39 20.08
CA LEU A 27 0.77 -6.72 20.67
C LEU A 27 1.41 -7.70 19.67
N GLY A 28 2.25 -8.59 20.23
CA GLY A 28 2.94 -9.67 19.53
C GLY A 28 2.11 -10.93 19.34
N SER A 29 2.76 -12.09 19.22
CA SER A 29 2.08 -13.37 18.99
C SER A 29 1.19 -13.82 20.15
N ASN A 30 1.50 -13.42 21.38
CA ASN A 30 0.75 -13.71 22.61
C ASN A 30 -0.38 -12.69 22.88
N TRP A 31 -0.93 -12.07 21.84
CA TRP A 31 -1.89 -10.98 21.98
C TRP A 31 -3.16 -11.41 22.70
N LYS A 32 -3.63 -12.66 22.53
CA LYS A 32 -4.82 -13.19 23.21
C LYS A 32 -4.61 -13.25 24.73
N GLU A 33 -3.47 -13.76 25.16
CA GLU A 33 -3.11 -13.85 26.58
C GLU A 33 -2.91 -12.47 27.20
N VAL A 34 -2.35 -11.52 26.45
CA VAL A 34 -2.17 -10.15 26.93
C VAL A 34 -3.51 -9.44 27.10
N LEU A 35 -4.47 -9.62 26.18
CA LEU A 35 -5.81 -9.04 26.32
C LEU A 35 -6.51 -9.47 27.62
N GLN A 36 -6.41 -10.75 27.99
CA GLN A 36 -6.99 -11.30 29.22
C GLN A 36 -6.40 -10.69 30.51
N LYS A 37 -5.23 -10.03 30.45
CA LYS A 37 -4.66 -9.31 31.61
C LYS A 37 -5.39 -8.01 31.91
N TYR A 38 -6.08 -7.45 30.92
CA TYR A 38 -6.74 -6.15 31.02
C TYR A 38 -8.27 -6.25 30.99
N ILE A 39 -8.80 -7.33 30.44
CA ILE A 39 -10.24 -7.55 30.26
C ILE A 39 -10.58 -8.95 30.77
N ASP A 40 -11.65 -9.07 31.55
CA ASP A 40 -12.15 -10.38 32.02
C ASP A 40 -12.45 -11.28 30.80
N PRO A 41 -11.99 -12.55 30.77
CA PRO A 41 -12.28 -13.48 29.68
C PRO A 41 -13.77 -13.59 29.32
N ALA A 42 -14.68 -13.47 30.29
CA ALA A 42 -16.13 -13.50 30.05
C ALA A 42 -16.66 -12.28 29.28
N GLN A 43 -15.83 -11.24 29.10
CA GLN A 43 -16.16 -10.02 28.34
C GLN A 43 -15.43 -9.93 27.00
N ILE A 44 -14.55 -10.88 26.69
CA ILE A 44 -13.80 -10.93 25.42
C ILE A 44 -14.45 -12.01 24.52
N PRO A 45 -14.79 -11.70 23.25
CA PRO A 45 -15.23 -12.72 22.31
C PRO A 45 -14.24 -13.88 22.18
N VAL A 46 -14.74 -15.09 21.99
CA VAL A 46 -13.90 -16.29 21.79
C VAL A 46 -12.90 -16.09 20.64
N GLU A 47 -13.32 -15.44 19.55
CA GLU A 47 -12.44 -15.06 18.42
C GLU A 47 -11.17 -14.33 18.88
N TYR A 48 -11.30 -13.45 19.88
CA TYR A 48 -10.21 -12.66 20.47
C TYR A 48 -9.58 -13.29 21.72
N GLY A 49 -9.91 -14.54 22.03
CA GLY A 49 -9.28 -15.33 23.09
C GLY A 49 -10.00 -15.33 24.44
N GLY A 50 -11.25 -14.88 24.53
CA GLY A 50 -12.06 -15.03 25.74
C GLY A 50 -13.04 -16.19 25.70
N THR A 51 -14.16 -16.03 26.41
CA THR A 51 -15.25 -17.01 26.51
C THR A 51 -16.61 -16.44 26.11
N LEU A 52 -16.70 -15.15 25.74
CA LEU A 52 -17.95 -14.53 25.31
C LEU A 52 -18.36 -15.05 23.92
N THR A 53 -19.64 -15.41 23.80
CA THR A 53 -20.30 -15.78 22.54
C THR A 53 -21.63 -15.04 22.45
N ASP A 54 -22.19 -14.95 21.24
CA ASP A 54 -23.57 -14.51 21.07
C ASP A 54 -24.57 -15.56 21.62
N PRO A 55 -25.86 -15.20 21.79
CA PRO A 55 -26.88 -16.14 22.28
C PRO A 55 -27.04 -17.41 21.43
N ASP A 56 -26.68 -17.36 20.15
CA ASP A 56 -26.68 -18.48 19.22
C ASP A 56 -25.37 -19.30 19.23
N GLY A 57 -24.41 -18.90 20.07
CA GLY A 57 -23.10 -19.54 20.21
C GLY A 57 -22.04 -19.03 19.23
N ASP A 58 -22.29 -17.97 18.45
CA ASP A 58 -21.27 -17.41 17.55
C ASP A 58 -20.05 -16.87 18.33
N PRO A 59 -18.84 -17.43 18.13
CA PRO A 59 -17.62 -17.03 18.83
C PRO A 59 -17.11 -15.63 18.45
N LYS A 60 -17.63 -15.07 17.36
CA LYS A 60 -17.26 -13.73 16.86
C LYS A 60 -18.10 -12.62 17.48
N CYS A 61 -19.20 -12.97 18.15
CA CYS A 61 -20.16 -12.00 18.65
C CYS A 61 -20.65 -11.04 17.54
N SER A 62 -21.02 -11.57 16.36
CA SER A 62 -21.41 -10.76 15.19
C SER A 62 -22.63 -9.87 15.44
N SER A 63 -23.44 -10.16 16.46
CA SER A 63 -24.53 -9.29 16.90
C SER A 63 -24.05 -7.91 17.40
N LYS A 64 -22.78 -7.82 17.82
CA LYS A 64 -22.14 -6.62 18.37
C LYS A 64 -21.00 -6.10 17.50
N ILE A 65 -20.30 -6.98 16.79
CA ILE A 65 -19.07 -6.66 16.05
C ILE A 65 -19.30 -6.90 14.56
N ASN A 66 -19.16 -5.83 13.77
CA ASN A 66 -19.19 -5.95 12.31
C ASN A 66 -17.80 -6.33 11.78
N TYR A 67 -17.73 -7.40 10.98
CA TYR A 67 -16.49 -7.91 10.41
C TYR A 67 -16.24 -7.42 8.96
N GLY A 68 -16.97 -6.41 8.51
CA GLY A 68 -16.91 -5.89 7.16
C GLY A 68 -17.46 -6.89 6.12
N GLY A 69 -16.84 -6.89 4.95
CA GLY A 69 -17.24 -7.68 3.79
C GLY A 69 -17.27 -6.82 2.53
N ASP A 70 -17.33 -7.48 1.37
CA ASP A 70 -17.45 -6.78 0.10
C ASP A 70 -18.79 -6.03 0.05
N VAL A 71 -18.73 -4.72 -0.26
CA VAL A 71 -19.94 -3.92 -0.43
C VAL A 71 -20.54 -4.25 -1.79
N PRO A 72 -21.81 -4.72 -1.87
CA PRO A 72 -22.43 -5.02 -3.15
C PRO A 72 -22.47 -3.80 -4.08
N GLN A 73 -22.18 -4.00 -5.37
CA GLN A 73 -22.08 -2.91 -6.36
C GLN A 73 -23.35 -2.06 -6.47
N HIS A 74 -24.53 -2.62 -6.18
CA HIS A 74 -25.78 -1.84 -6.23
C HIS A 74 -25.90 -0.76 -5.14
N TYR A 75 -25.01 -0.77 -4.13
CA TYR A 75 -24.88 0.32 -3.17
C TYR A 75 -23.95 1.45 -3.65
N TYR A 76 -23.27 1.29 -4.79
CA TYR A 76 -22.30 2.27 -5.26
C TYR A 76 -23.05 3.46 -5.85
N VAL A 77 -22.79 4.65 -5.30
CA VAL A 77 -23.39 5.91 -5.77
C VAL A 77 -22.53 6.62 -6.82
N ARG A 78 -21.27 6.20 -6.96
CA ARG A 78 -20.30 6.68 -7.93
C ARG A 78 -19.18 5.68 -8.06
N ASP A 79 -18.67 5.51 -9.26
CA ASP A 79 -17.50 4.66 -9.50
C ASP A 79 -16.20 5.36 -9.10
N GLN A 80 -16.20 6.71 -9.04
CA GLN A 80 -14.99 7.50 -8.86
C GLN A 80 -15.22 8.78 -8.05
N LEU A 81 -14.20 9.17 -7.28
CA LEU A 81 -14.07 10.50 -6.67
C LEU A 81 -13.31 11.42 -7.63
N ALA A 82 -13.70 12.69 -7.70
CA ALA A 82 -12.92 13.68 -8.46
C ALA A 82 -11.54 13.86 -7.79
N GLN A 83 -10.49 13.41 -8.47
CA GLN A 83 -9.14 13.38 -7.92
C GLN A 83 -8.22 14.38 -8.63
N LYS A 84 -7.40 15.08 -7.83
CA LYS A 84 -6.35 15.97 -8.35
C LYS A 84 -5.05 15.17 -8.42
N TYR A 85 -4.32 15.36 -9.52
CA TYR A 85 -3.00 14.78 -9.72
C TYR A 85 -1.92 15.85 -9.51
N GLU A 86 -0.77 15.45 -8.97
CA GLU A 86 0.36 16.35 -8.73
C GLU A 86 1.07 16.76 -10.02
N HIS A 87 1.20 15.83 -10.96
CA HIS A 87 1.92 16.03 -12.20
C HIS A 87 1.06 15.74 -13.42
N SER A 88 1.39 16.39 -14.54
CA SER A 88 0.88 16.03 -15.86
C SER A 88 1.97 16.15 -16.91
N VAL A 89 2.13 15.12 -17.73
CA VAL A 89 3.19 14.99 -18.73
C VAL A 89 2.62 14.47 -20.05
N VAL A 90 3.21 14.89 -21.17
CA VAL A 90 2.91 14.31 -22.48
C VAL A 90 3.98 13.29 -22.82
N VAL A 91 3.58 12.01 -22.91
CA VAL A 91 4.44 10.93 -23.38
C VAL A 91 4.28 10.81 -24.89
N ASN A 92 5.29 11.26 -25.62
CA ASN A 92 5.28 11.23 -27.09
C ASN A 92 5.14 9.80 -27.63
N ARG A 93 4.59 9.68 -28.85
CA ARG A 93 4.55 8.41 -29.59
C ARG A 93 5.95 7.78 -29.68
N GLY A 94 6.06 6.47 -29.56
CA GLY A 94 7.35 5.78 -29.61
C GLY A 94 8.29 6.07 -28.43
N SER A 95 7.83 6.76 -27.38
CA SER A 95 8.67 7.21 -26.26
C SER A 95 8.17 6.72 -24.90
N SER A 96 8.90 7.04 -23.84
CA SER A 96 8.51 6.76 -22.46
C SER A 96 8.96 7.85 -21.49
N HIS A 97 8.14 8.07 -20.47
CA HIS A 97 8.43 8.94 -19.33
C HIS A 97 8.82 8.09 -18.12
N GLN A 98 9.77 8.56 -17.32
CA GLN A 98 10.26 7.86 -16.14
C GLN A 98 10.38 8.84 -14.98
N VAL A 99 10.03 8.38 -13.79
CA VAL A 99 10.34 9.05 -12.53
C VAL A 99 11.10 8.09 -11.62
N GLU A 100 12.09 8.62 -10.92
CA GLU A 100 13.03 7.84 -10.12
C GLU A 100 12.89 8.20 -8.65
N TYR A 101 12.83 7.18 -7.78
CA TYR A 101 12.77 7.33 -6.34
C TYR A 101 13.88 6.50 -5.71
N GLU A 102 14.81 7.19 -5.05
CA GLU A 102 15.85 6.54 -4.27
C GLU A 102 15.30 6.08 -2.92
N ILE A 103 15.26 4.77 -2.72
CA ILE A 103 14.80 4.15 -1.50
C ILE A 103 16.03 3.69 -0.70
N LEU A 104 16.29 4.38 0.40
CA LEU A 104 17.44 4.09 1.26
C LEU A 104 17.17 2.98 2.28
N PHE A 105 15.90 2.82 2.67
CA PHE A 105 15.50 1.89 3.73
C PHE A 105 14.43 0.92 3.23
N PRO A 106 14.59 -0.39 3.48
CA PRO A 106 13.57 -1.37 3.13
C PRO A 106 12.30 -1.17 3.99
N GLY A 107 11.16 -1.57 3.46
CA GLY A 107 9.86 -1.48 4.14
C GLY A 107 9.09 -0.19 3.86
N CYS A 108 9.66 0.75 3.10
CA CYS A 108 8.91 1.86 2.52
C CYS A 108 7.86 1.35 1.53
N VAL A 109 6.76 2.07 1.38
CA VAL A 109 5.73 1.76 0.38
C VAL A 109 5.72 2.86 -0.67
N LEU A 110 6.01 2.48 -1.91
CA LEU A 110 5.84 3.33 -3.08
C LEU A 110 4.38 3.22 -3.53
N ARG A 111 3.64 4.33 -3.50
CA ARG A 111 2.25 4.41 -3.93
C ARG A 111 2.13 5.31 -5.13
N TRP A 112 1.34 4.91 -6.12
CA TRP A 112 1.09 5.71 -7.30
C TRP A 112 -0.39 5.72 -7.62
N GLN A 113 -0.78 6.76 -8.34
CA GLN A 113 -2.02 6.80 -9.08
C GLN A 113 -1.80 7.57 -10.37
N PHE A 114 -2.43 7.13 -11.45
CA PHE A 114 -2.37 7.84 -12.72
C PHE A 114 -3.64 7.69 -13.55
N ARG A 115 -3.81 8.62 -14.48
CA ARG A 115 -4.84 8.63 -15.51
C ARG A 115 -4.21 9.04 -16.83
N SER A 116 -4.65 8.46 -17.93
CA SER A 116 -4.30 8.90 -19.28
C SER A 116 -5.49 9.58 -19.97
N GLU A 117 -5.22 10.46 -20.92
CA GLU A 117 -6.27 11.04 -21.77
C GLU A 117 -6.38 10.25 -23.08
N GLY A 118 -7.62 9.86 -23.43
CA GLY A 118 -8.02 9.36 -24.75
C GLY A 118 -7.63 7.93 -25.12
N ALA A 119 -6.57 7.36 -24.54
CA ALA A 119 -6.11 6.00 -24.85
C ALA A 119 -5.48 5.32 -23.63
N ASP A 120 -5.21 4.02 -23.76
CA ASP A 120 -4.46 3.25 -22.78
C ASP A 120 -3.03 3.77 -22.59
N ILE A 121 -2.31 3.39 -21.53
CA ILE A 121 -0.89 3.71 -21.36
C ILE A 121 -0.18 2.49 -20.78
N GLY A 122 1.06 2.24 -21.22
CA GLY A 122 1.88 1.21 -20.59
C GLY A 122 2.40 1.72 -19.25
N PHE A 123 2.39 0.88 -18.21
CA PHE A 123 2.98 1.23 -16.92
C PHE A 123 3.67 0.03 -16.29
N GLY A 124 4.85 0.26 -15.72
CA GLY A 124 5.61 -0.73 -14.95
C GLY A 124 6.57 -0.08 -13.96
N VAL A 125 7.06 -0.88 -13.02
CA VAL A 125 8.01 -0.43 -11.98
C VAL A 125 9.27 -1.28 -12.05
N TYR A 126 10.42 -0.63 -12.05
CA TYR A 126 11.72 -1.24 -12.22
C TYR A 126 12.65 -0.84 -11.08
N LEU A 127 13.70 -1.62 -10.86
CA LEU A 127 14.81 -1.30 -9.96
C LEU A 127 16.10 -1.19 -10.78
N LYS A 128 16.79 -0.05 -10.67
CA LYS A 128 18.06 0.15 -11.36
C LYS A 128 19.10 -0.88 -10.89
N THR A 129 19.89 -1.37 -11.84
CA THR A 129 21.02 -2.28 -11.58
C THR A 129 22.35 -1.54 -11.43
N LYS A 130 22.40 -0.29 -11.91
CA LYS A 130 23.59 0.57 -11.86
C LYS A 130 23.19 1.97 -11.38
N VAL A 131 24.03 2.56 -10.53
CA VAL A 131 23.86 3.93 -10.04
C VAL A 131 24.29 4.91 -11.13
N GLY A 132 23.54 6.00 -11.32
CA GLY A 132 23.84 7.06 -12.30
C GLY A 132 22.85 7.11 -13.46
N GLU A 133 23.35 6.89 -14.69
CA GLU A 133 22.66 7.19 -15.94
C GLU A 133 21.26 6.56 -16.09
N ARG A 134 20.44 7.17 -16.96
CA ARG A 134 19.13 6.63 -17.33
C ARG A 134 19.30 5.27 -18.01
N GLN A 135 18.76 4.23 -17.38
CA GLN A 135 18.81 2.87 -17.92
C GLN A 135 17.62 2.58 -18.83
N ARG A 136 17.81 1.73 -19.84
CA ARG A 136 16.69 1.19 -20.62
C ARG A 136 15.95 0.16 -19.76
N ALA A 137 14.67 -0.06 -20.05
CA ALA A 137 13.83 -1.00 -19.30
C ALA A 137 14.47 -2.40 -19.20
N GLY A 138 15.03 -2.91 -20.30
CA GLY A 138 15.68 -4.23 -20.34
C GLY A 138 17.00 -4.35 -19.56
N ASP A 139 17.58 -3.23 -19.11
CA ASP A 139 18.80 -3.22 -18.30
C ASP A 139 18.50 -3.13 -16.79
N MET A 140 17.23 -2.97 -16.43
CA MET A 140 16.75 -2.84 -15.05
C MET A 140 16.06 -4.13 -14.60
N THR A 141 16.06 -4.39 -13.30
CA THR A 141 15.27 -5.49 -12.73
C THR A 141 13.81 -5.10 -12.73
N GLU A 142 12.95 -5.89 -13.36
CA GLU A 142 11.51 -5.65 -13.34
C GLU A 142 10.93 -6.05 -11.98
N VAL A 143 10.21 -5.11 -11.35
CA VAL A 143 9.57 -5.31 -10.03
C VAL A 143 8.06 -5.42 -10.19
N LEU A 144 7.49 -4.58 -11.05
CA LEU A 144 6.12 -4.69 -11.54
C LEU A 144 6.17 -4.73 -13.07
N PRO A 145 5.69 -5.82 -13.70
CA PRO A 145 5.70 -5.95 -15.14
C PRO A 145 4.99 -4.82 -15.86
N ASN A 146 5.57 -4.37 -16.98
CA ASN A 146 4.93 -3.35 -17.80
C ASN A 146 3.68 -3.92 -18.49
N GLN A 147 2.52 -3.38 -18.15
CA GLN A 147 1.22 -3.76 -18.72
C GLN A 147 0.51 -2.54 -19.32
N ARG A 148 -0.43 -2.79 -20.23
CA ARG A 148 -1.24 -1.75 -20.85
C ARG A 148 -2.52 -1.55 -20.03
N TYR A 149 -2.70 -0.33 -19.53
CA TYR A 149 -3.84 0.03 -18.69
C TYR A 149 -4.78 0.96 -19.43
N ASN A 150 -6.08 0.69 -19.37
CA ASN A 150 -7.12 1.57 -19.92
C ASN A 150 -7.40 2.77 -18.99
N ALA A 151 -6.34 3.46 -18.59
CA ALA A 151 -6.35 4.50 -17.57
C ALA A 151 -7.12 5.77 -17.99
N HIS A 152 -7.68 5.81 -19.21
CA HIS A 152 -8.58 6.87 -19.67
C HIS A 152 -10.02 6.65 -19.21
N MET A 153 -10.43 5.40 -19.02
CA MET A 153 -11.76 5.01 -18.55
C MET A 153 -11.83 5.10 -17.02
N VAL A 154 -10.85 4.51 -16.34
CA VAL A 154 -10.75 4.47 -14.87
C VAL A 154 -9.31 4.79 -14.49
N PRO A 155 -9.05 5.75 -13.57
CA PRO A 155 -7.71 5.94 -13.03
C PRO A 155 -7.17 4.64 -12.43
N GLU A 156 -5.88 4.41 -12.63
CA GLU A 156 -5.18 3.27 -12.05
C GLU A 156 -4.48 3.74 -10.78
N ASP A 157 -4.64 3.01 -9.69
CA ASP A 157 -3.85 3.16 -8.47
C ASP A 157 -3.17 1.86 -8.11
N GLY A 158 -2.06 1.97 -7.39
CA GLY A 158 -1.31 0.81 -6.94
C GLY A 158 -0.29 1.18 -5.88
N SER A 159 0.24 0.15 -5.24
CA SER A 159 1.34 0.32 -4.30
C SER A 159 2.27 -0.88 -4.32
N LEU A 160 3.50 -0.66 -3.90
CA LEU A 160 4.55 -1.65 -3.83
C LEU A 160 5.34 -1.44 -2.53
N THR A 161 5.48 -2.50 -1.73
CA THR A 161 6.43 -2.49 -0.61
C THR A 161 7.85 -2.68 -1.15
N CYS A 162 8.70 -1.69 -0.95
CA CYS A 162 10.10 -1.70 -1.37
C CYS A 162 10.92 -2.55 -0.39
N SER A 163 11.15 -3.83 -0.72
CA SER A 163 11.91 -4.75 0.12
C SER A 163 13.43 -4.53 0.06
N THR A 164 13.92 -3.89 -1.00
CA THR A 164 15.34 -3.76 -1.30
C THR A 164 15.69 -2.29 -1.49
N PRO A 165 16.73 -1.75 -0.83
CA PRO A 165 17.23 -0.41 -1.13
C PRO A 165 17.69 -0.28 -2.58
N GLY A 166 17.47 0.90 -3.16
CA GLY A 166 17.90 1.22 -4.52
C GLY A 166 17.00 2.24 -5.20
N ILE A 167 17.26 2.48 -6.49
CA ILE A 167 16.52 3.46 -7.27
C ILE A 167 15.38 2.76 -8.01
N TYR A 168 14.16 2.98 -7.52
CA TYR A 168 12.94 2.50 -8.16
C TYR A 168 12.54 3.46 -9.28
N VAL A 169 12.19 2.93 -10.45
CA VAL A 169 11.81 3.68 -11.64
C VAL A 169 10.38 3.33 -12.01
N LEU A 170 9.46 4.28 -11.87
CA LEU A 170 8.12 4.15 -12.41
C LEU A 170 8.14 4.66 -13.86
N ARG A 171 7.73 3.81 -14.79
CA ARG A 171 7.84 4.09 -16.22
C ARG A 171 6.47 4.09 -16.89
N PHE A 172 6.11 5.22 -17.49
CA PHE A 172 4.98 5.34 -18.42
C PHE A 172 5.46 5.09 -19.85
N ASP A 173 4.94 4.04 -20.46
CA ASP A 173 5.39 3.53 -21.74
C ASP A 173 4.38 3.82 -22.86
N ASN A 174 4.83 4.56 -23.87
CA ASN A 174 4.11 4.82 -25.11
C ASN A 174 4.90 4.34 -26.35
N THR A 175 5.89 3.45 -26.15
CA THR A 175 6.77 2.97 -27.24
C THR A 175 6.04 2.15 -28.29
N TYR A 176 4.92 1.51 -27.92
CA TYR A 176 4.08 0.73 -28.83
C TYR A 176 3.18 1.58 -29.72
N SER A 177 3.06 2.89 -29.47
CA SER A 177 2.10 3.73 -30.19
C SER A 177 2.75 4.43 -31.38
N PHE A 178 2.20 4.19 -32.57
CA PHE A 178 2.73 4.71 -33.83
C PHE A 178 2.22 6.12 -34.17
N LEU A 179 1.05 6.51 -33.67
CA LEU A 179 0.34 7.71 -34.14
C LEU A 179 0.18 8.78 -33.07
N HIS A 180 -0.07 8.39 -31.81
CA HIS A 180 -0.57 9.30 -30.79
C HIS A 180 0.37 9.44 -29.59
N SER A 181 0.66 10.68 -29.23
CA SER A 181 1.15 11.05 -27.91
C SER A 181 0.04 10.90 -26.88
N LYS A 182 0.41 10.66 -25.62
CA LYS A 182 -0.54 10.44 -24.52
C LYS A 182 -0.24 11.42 -23.40
N LYS A 183 -1.25 12.20 -22.99
CA LYS A 183 -1.15 13.02 -21.79
C LYS A 183 -1.50 12.16 -20.58
N VAL A 184 -0.59 12.11 -19.62
CA VAL A 184 -0.70 11.29 -18.41
C VAL A 184 -0.65 12.23 -17.22
N SER A 185 -1.63 12.13 -16.33
CA SER A 185 -1.67 12.83 -15.06
C SER A 185 -1.44 11.82 -13.95
N TYR A 186 -0.53 12.11 -13.02
CA TYR A 186 -0.14 11.14 -11.99
C TYR A 186 0.30 11.80 -10.68
N SER A 187 0.24 11.02 -9.61
CA SER A 187 0.80 11.32 -8.29
C SER A 187 1.58 10.09 -7.80
N VAL A 188 2.74 10.31 -7.20
CA VAL A 188 3.57 9.23 -6.65
C VAL A 188 4.10 9.67 -5.29
N GLU A 189 3.93 8.81 -4.30
CA GLU A 189 4.30 9.07 -2.92
C GLU A 189 5.14 7.91 -2.36
N VAL A 190 6.10 8.25 -1.52
CA VAL A 190 6.85 7.28 -0.72
C VAL A 190 6.36 7.37 0.72
N LEU A 191 5.71 6.31 1.18
CA LEU A 191 5.24 6.18 2.55
C LEU A 191 6.31 5.49 3.39
N LEU A 192 6.89 6.25 4.32
CA LEU A 192 7.94 5.75 5.22
C LEU A 192 7.30 4.96 6.37
N PRO A 193 7.94 3.87 6.84
CA PRO A 193 7.53 3.20 8.06
C PRO A 193 7.84 4.08 9.28
N ASP A 194 6.98 4.04 10.30
CA ASP A 194 7.32 4.59 11.60
C ASP A 194 8.40 3.71 12.28
N THR A 195 9.54 4.32 12.61
CA THR A 195 10.74 3.59 13.05
C THR A 195 10.54 2.85 14.37
N ALA A 196 9.82 3.44 15.33
CA ALA A 196 9.57 2.84 16.63
C ALA A 196 8.67 1.61 16.51
N SER A 197 7.56 1.72 15.78
CA SER A 197 6.66 0.58 15.55
C SER A 197 7.29 -0.51 14.70
N ALA A 198 8.16 -0.17 13.74
CA ALA A 198 8.90 -1.15 12.95
C ALA A 198 9.86 -1.98 13.82
N GLN A 199 10.58 -1.35 14.75
CA GLN A 199 11.48 -2.04 15.69
C GLN A 199 10.71 -2.96 16.63
N GLN A 200 9.57 -2.51 17.16
CA GLN A 200 8.75 -3.31 18.07
C GLN A 200 8.20 -4.57 17.37
N ILE A 201 7.72 -4.45 16.13
CA ILE A 201 7.23 -5.60 15.36
C ILE A 201 8.35 -6.59 15.03
N GLN A 202 9.57 -6.11 14.76
CA GLN A 202 10.73 -6.98 14.52
C GLN A 202 11.13 -7.75 15.79
N ALA A 203 11.11 -7.10 16.95
CA ALA A 203 11.45 -7.74 18.23
C ALA A 203 10.44 -8.83 18.64
N GLU A 204 9.18 -8.69 18.23
CA GLU A 204 8.09 -9.62 18.56
C GLU A 204 7.86 -10.72 17.50
N SER A 205 8.57 -10.67 16.37
CA SER A 205 8.53 -11.72 15.34
C SER A 205 9.49 -12.84 15.72
N PRO A 206 9.03 -14.10 15.94
CA PRO A 206 9.96 -15.20 16.17
C PRO A 206 10.83 -15.40 14.92
N ASN A 207 12.14 -15.52 15.10
CA ASN A 207 13.09 -15.89 14.05
C ASN A 207 12.65 -17.22 13.40
N HIS A 208 11.92 -17.15 12.28
CA HIS A 208 11.93 -18.25 11.31
C HIS A 208 13.10 -18.00 10.36
N SER A 209 14.27 -18.49 10.76
CA SER A 209 15.29 -18.86 9.80
C SER A 209 14.90 -20.23 9.18
N PRO A 210 15.20 -20.45 7.89
CA PRO A 210 14.88 -21.70 7.19
C PRO A 210 15.60 -22.93 7.78
#